data_AF-A0A4P8HAA1-F1
#
_entry.id   AF-A0A4P8HAA1-F1
#
_cell.length_a   1.000
_cell.length_b   1.000
_cell.length_c   1.000
_cell.angle_alpha   90.00
_cell.angle_beta   90.00
_cell.angle_gamma   90.00
#
_symmetry.space_group_name_H-M   'P 1'
#
loop_
_entity.id
_entity.type
_entity.pdbx_description
1 polymer ?
#
loop_
_entity_poly.entity_id
_entity_poly.type
_entity_poly.pdbx_seq_one_letter_code
_entity_poly.pdbx_strand_id
1 'polypeptide(L)'
;MRSSAGSSRTSQVACSPSTPSPTSSASTRGSASSAAGRTFSRTGSSTSRCAGRPARPAAEPFPGGAAPESRIPARTVPTTDPEESPVHIAVIGAGVLGLCTALHLAERGEDVVLLEAAHPFAGASGRSFAWINANHKEPRAYYDLNAAGIAAHHRLQERLAAHGRWFHPSGGILVDTGPDRIRTYEERSAEARAYGYPCREIDRAELEALEPAVDWPDSADGGLLFEAEGYADAAFFRDTLLSALADRGIAPRIITVESWQAAGDGLDLHLAGGEVLSVDRAVLAAGAASREIAARSGALVSVADLRERSARTHSFLGITEPVDTPPLDIELHRVIVSDRMNVRPQHDGRLLVQVPSVEHRTAEQSTAEQLAEVRAEMDAVLAEFFGDRARLESVTLSGRSLPDDELTIAGFLDEQQRVYALVTHSGMTLAPHLGEVAAAEVTGTPDPGLKLFRPGRFARRRAQADGAGDGEATAGTREEFIGRQ
;
A
#
# COMPACT_ATOMS: atom_id res chain seq x y z
N MET A 1 -39.61 62.19 -29.35
CA MET A 1 -40.83 62.52 -28.57
C MET A 1 -40.58 62.01 -27.14
N ARG A 2 -40.68 62.86 -26.10
CA ARG A 2 -41.80 62.89 -25.12
C ARG A 2 -42.06 61.51 -24.48
N SER A 3 -41.58 61.24 -23.25
CA SER A 3 -42.21 61.52 -21.91
C SER A 3 -43.39 60.58 -21.61
N SER A 4 -43.74 60.15 -20.38
CA SER A 4 -43.42 60.50 -18.96
C SER A 4 -43.88 59.30 -18.07
N ALA A 5 -43.36 58.93 -16.89
CA ALA A 5 -42.99 59.61 -15.63
C ALA A 5 -44.13 59.72 -14.57
N GLY A 6 -43.83 59.32 -13.31
CA GLY A 6 -44.72 59.30 -12.11
C GLY A 6 -44.53 57.98 -11.32
N SER A 7 -44.09 57.88 -10.04
CA SER A 7 -44.13 58.74 -8.82
C SER A 7 -45.53 58.83 -8.18
N SER A 8 -45.76 58.70 -6.85
CA SER A 8 -44.94 58.86 -5.63
C SER A 8 -45.17 57.72 -4.59
N ARG A 9 -44.53 57.55 -3.40
CA ARG A 9 -43.69 58.31 -2.43
C ARG A 9 -44.36 59.11 -1.27
N THR A 10 -44.31 58.53 -0.06
CA THR A 10 -44.18 59.15 1.30
C THR A 10 -43.58 58.06 2.23
N SER A 11 -42.52 58.25 3.04
CA SER A 11 -42.28 59.14 4.20
C SER A 11 -43.11 58.73 5.43
N GLN A 12 -42.59 58.54 6.67
CA GLN A 12 -41.26 58.77 7.32
C GLN A 12 -41.17 57.82 8.56
N VAL A 13 -40.16 57.72 9.45
CA VAL A 13 -38.95 58.53 9.81
C VAL A 13 -37.74 57.59 10.15
N ALA A 14 -36.93 57.82 11.19
CA ALA A 14 -35.76 57.02 11.62
C ALA A 14 -35.51 57.04 13.15
N CYS A 15 -34.73 56.08 13.68
CA CYS A 15 -33.73 56.30 14.76
C CYS A 15 -32.86 55.05 15.07
N SER A 16 -31.57 55.28 15.35
CA SER A 16 -30.61 54.33 15.98
C SER A 16 -30.47 54.72 17.49
N PRO A 17 -29.66 54.08 18.40
CA PRO A 17 -28.31 53.53 18.19
C PRO A 17 -27.85 52.34 19.10
N SER A 18 -26.53 52.12 19.11
CA SER A 18 -25.65 51.58 20.17
C SER A 18 -25.61 50.07 20.49
N THR A 19 -24.40 49.51 20.35
CA THR A 19 -23.85 48.36 21.10
C THR A 19 -23.37 48.81 22.49
N PRO A 20 -23.07 47.88 23.43
CA PRO A 20 -21.66 47.51 23.62
C PRO A 20 -21.40 46.04 24.04
N SER A 21 -20.14 45.62 23.99
CA SER A 21 -19.61 44.37 24.59
C SER A 21 -18.85 44.64 25.90
N PRO A 22 -18.71 43.63 26.78
CA PRO A 22 -17.41 43.31 27.37
C PRO A 22 -17.10 41.79 27.24
N THR A 23 -15.90 41.26 26.97
CA THR A 23 -14.50 41.50 27.38
C THR A 23 -14.09 41.03 28.79
N SER A 24 -13.57 39.78 28.86
CA SER A 24 -12.54 39.29 29.80
C SER A 24 -12.93 39.14 31.30
N SER A 25 -12.20 38.44 32.18
CA SER A 25 -10.84 37.87 32.10
C SER A 25 -10.63 36.62 33.01
N ALA A 26 -9.40 36.09 33.02
CA ALA A 26 -8.85 34.91 33.73
C ALA A 26 -9.28 34.68 35.21
N SER A 27 -9.19 33.48 35.80
CA SER A 27 -7.88 32.89 36.18
C SER A 27 -7.92 31.56 36.98
N THR A 28 -6.92 30.70 36.71
CA THR A 28 -6.16 29.78 37.61
C THR A 28 -6.80 28.87 38.69
N ARG A 29 -6.12 27.74 38.92
CA ARG A 29 -6.23 26.75 40.02
C ARG A 29 -7.43 25.78 39.85
N GLY A 30 -7.28 24.45 39.96
CA GLY A 30 -6.09 23.62 40.16
C GLY A 30 -6.06 22.94 41.53
N SER A 31 -6.20 21.61 41.55
CA SER A 31 -5.90 20.74 42.69
C SER A 31 -5.52 19.35 42.22
N ALA A 32 -4.61 18.71 42.93
CA ALA A 32 -4.26 17.29 42.77
C ALA A 32 -4.56 16.56 44.08
N SER A 33 -5.10 15.34 43.99
CA SER A 33 -5.44 14.47 45.12
C SER A 33 -5.46 13.03 44.60
N SER A 34 -4.31 12.37 44.50
CA SER A 34 -3.60 11.65 45.58
C SER A 34 -4.13 10.23 45.78
N ALA A 35 -3.20 9.27 45.87
CA ALA A 35 -3.52 7.84 45.88
C ALA A 35 -3.96 7.33 47.25
N ALA A 36 -4.78 6.26 47.24
CA ALA A 36 -5.01 5.41 48.41
C ALA A 36 -5.26 3.97 47.96
N GLY A 37 -4.21 3.15 47.89
CA GLY A 37 -4.36 1.71 47.69
C GLY A 37 -4.97 1.03 48.92
N ARG A 38 -5.76 -0.02 48.72
CA ARG A 38 -6.18 -0.94 49.80
C ARG A 38 -5.97 -2.38 49.35
N THR A 39 -4.96 -3.02 49.92
CA THR A 39 -4.91 -4.47 49.97
C THR A 39 -6.04 -5.00 50.84
N PHE A 40 -6.69 -6.07 50.42
CA PHE A 40 -7.41 -6.96 51.33
C PHE A 40 -7.22 -8.40 50.87
N SER A 41 -7.04 -9.30 51.82
CA SER A 41 -6.71 -10.70 51.56
C SER A 41 -7.63 -11.65 52.32
N ARG A 42 -7.59 -12.91 51.89
CA ARG A 42 -8.11 -14.14 52.51
C ARG A 42 -9.56 -14.59 52.19
N THR A 43 -9.58 -15.73 51.50
CA THR A 43 -10.35 -16.96 51.78
C THR A 43 -11.89 -16.91 51.74
N GLY A 44 -12.44 -17.61 50.74
CA GLY A 44 -13.82 -18.08 50.71
C GLY A 44 -13.94 -19.26 49.74
N SER A 45 -13.69 -20.49 50.20
CA SER A 45 -13.75 -21.69 49.36
C SER A 45 -15.17 -22.28 49.33
N SER A 46 -15.76 -22.41 48.14
CA SER A 46 -16.86 -23.34 47.90
C SER A 46 -16.74 -23.96 46.51
N THR A 47 -17.11 -25.24 46.40
CA THR A 47 -17.07 -26.01 45.15
C THR A 47 -18.49 -26.16 44.59
N SER A 48 -18.67 -25.81 43.32
CA SER A 48 -19.79 -26.31 42.51
C SER A 48 -19.24 -26.92 41.21
N ARG A 49 -19.99 -27.82 40.60
CA ARG A 49 -19.47 -28.75 39.59
C ARG A 49 -19.92 -28.33 38.19
N CYS A 50 -19.00 -28.33 37.23
CA CYS A 50 -19.34 -28.19 35.82
C CYS A 50 -20.22 -29.35 35.35
N ALA A 51 -21.33 -29.05 34.67
CA ALA A 51 -22.04 -30.02 33.84
C ALA A 51 -21.48 -29.94 32.41
N GLY A 52 -21.21 -31.10 31.79
CA GLY A 52 -20.51 -31.18 30.52
C GLY A 52 -21.36 -30.82 29.30
N ARG A 53 -20.72 -30.28 28.27
CA ARG A 53 -21.24 -30.13 26.91
C ARG A 53 -20.46 -31.12 26.01
N PRO A 54 -21.11 -31.90 25.12
CA PRO A 54 -20.41 -32.91 24.33
C PRO A 54 -19.50 -32.28 23.28
N ALA A 55 -18.33 -32.88 23.04
CA ALA A 55 -17.42 -32.49 21.98
C ALA A 55 -17.91 -32.97 20.60
N ARG A 56 -17.60 -32.21 19.54
CA ARG A 56 -17.70 -32.70 18.15
C ARG A 56 -16.63 -33.78 17.89
N PRO A 57 -16.89 -34.79 17.05
CA PRO A 57 -15.84 -35.70 16.58
C PRO A 57 -14.81 -34.93 15.72
N ALA A 58 -13.55 -35.36 15.78
CA ALA A 58 -12.52 -34.90 14.85
C ALA A 58 -12.73 -35.57 13.48
N ALA A 59 -12.38 -34.86 12.40
CA ALA A 59 -12.30 -35.47 11.07
C ALA A 59 -11.06 -36.38 10.96
N GLU A 60 -11.19 -37.51 10.26
CA GLU A 60 -10.05 -38.40 10.01
C GLU A 60 -9.11 -37.82 8.93
N PRO A 61 -7.79 -37.99 9.06
CA PRO A 61 -6.84 -37.53 8.05
C PRO A 61 -6.85 -38.44 6.80
N PHE A 62 -6.79 -37.82 5.62
CA PHE A 62 -6.65 -38.56 4.36
C PHE A 62 -5.34 -39.39 4.32
N PRO A 63 -5.35 -40.59 3.70
CA PRO A 63 -4.16 -41.44 3.61
C PRO A 63 -3.14 -40.84 2.64
N GLY A 64 -2.06 -40.27 3.18
CA GLY A 64 -0.97 -39.70 2.38
C GLY A 64 -0.17 -40.76 1.60
N GLY A 65 -0.13 -40.65 0.28
CA GLY A 65 0.80 -41.40 -0.56
C GLY A 65 2.23 -40.89 -0.38
N ALA A 66 3.18 -41.80 -0.14
CA ALA A 66 4.58 -41.42 0.09
C ALA A 66 5.25 -40.91 -1.19
N ALA A 67 5.67 -39.64 -1.19
CA ALA A 67 6.61 -39.11 -2.17
C ALA A 67 8.04 -39.59 -1.85
N PRO A 68 8.89 -39.84 -2.87
CA PRO A 68 10.26 -40.31 -2.63
C PRO A 68 11.18 -39.21 -2.08
N GLU A 69 12.01 -39.52 -1.09
CA GLU A 69 13.01 -38.61 -0.53
C GLU A 69 14.10 -38.25 -1.57
N SER A 70 13.94 -37.13 -2.27
CA SER A 70 15.04 -36.51 -3.00
C SER A 70 15.95 -35.76 -2.03
N ARG A 71 17.05 -36.41 -1.61
CA ARG A 71 18.11 -35.76 -0.82
C ARG A 71 18.83 -34.70 -1.66
N ILE A 72 18.30 -33.48 -1.66
CA ILE A 72 19.00 -32.29 -2.11
C ILE A 72 20.23 -32.12 -1.21
N PRO A 73 21.47 -32.12 -1.73
CA PRO A 73 22.64 -31.90 -0.89
C PRO A 73 22.61 -30.47 -0.34
N ALA A 74 22.98 -30.30 0.94
CA ALA A 74 23.09 -28.99 1.55
C ALA A 74 24.10 -28.14 0.75
N ARG A 75 23.62 -27.08 0.10
CA ARG A 75 24.45 -26.16 -0.68
C ARG A 75 25.35 -25.40 0.29
N THR A 76 26.59 -25.85 0.42
CA THR A 76 27.65 -25.12 1.12
C THR A 76 27.77 -23.74 0.50
N VAL A 77 27.51 -22.71 1.31
CA VAL A 77 27.79 -21.31 0.93
C VAL A 77 29.30 -21.21 0.70
N PRO A 78 29.77 -20.67 -0.43
CA PRO A 78 31.20 -20.37 -0.59
C PRO A 78 31.61 -19.35 0.47
N THR A 79 32.55 -19.70 1.33
CA THR A 79 33.26 -18.72 2.15
C THR A 79 34.09 -17.86 1.21
N THR A 80 33.76 -16.57 1.10
CA THR A 80 34.53 -15.61 0.33
C THR A 80 35.88 -15.35 0.99
N ASP A 81 36.95 -15.40 0.20
CA ASP A 81 38.26 -14.86 0.59
C ASP A 81 38.24 -13.31 0.61
N PRO A 82 39.36 -12.66 0.97
CA PRO A 82 39.43 -11.77 2.13
C PRO A 82 38.72 -10.41 1.97
N GLU A 83 38.25 -9.89 3.11
CA GLU A 83 37.81 -8.50 3.41
C GLU A 83 37.97 -7.47 2.27
N GLU A 84 36.97 -7.40 1.37
CA GLU A 84 36.60 -6.13 0.75
C GLU A 84 35.87 -5.28 1.79
N SER A 85 36.15 -3.97 1.83
CA SER A 85 35.47 -3.05 2.75
C SER A 85 33.96 -3.01 2.48
N PRO A 86 33.10 -2.90 3.51
CA PRO A 86 31.67 -2.63 3.32
C PRO A 86 31.45 -1.43 2.39
N VAL A 87 30.55 -1.59 1.41
CA VAL A 87 30.20 -0.51 0.47
C VAL A 87 29.32 0.49 1.21
N HIS A 88 29.62 1.79 1.11
CA HIS A 88 28.75 2.82 1.69
C HIS A 88 27.57 3.07 0.75
N ILE A 89 26.36 2.67 1.18
CA ILE A 89 25.16 2.67 0.33
C ILE A 89 24.06 3.54 0.94
N ALA A 90 23.66 4.58 0.21
CA ALA A 90 22.47 5.34 0.54
C ALA A 90 21.19 4.64 0.08
N VAL A 91 20.16 4.58 0.93
CA VAL A 91 18.80 4.21 0.52
C VAL A 91 17.91 5.44 0.64
N ILE A 92 17.35 5.89 -0.49
CA ILE A 92 16.60 7.14 -0.60
C ILE A 92 15.10 6.82 -0.57
N GLY A 93 14.46 7.13 0.56
CA GLY A 93 13.03 6.96 0.84
C GLY A 93 12.75 5.80 1.79
N ALA A 94 12.24 6.11 3.00
CA ALA A 94 11.79 5.12 3.99
C ALA A 94 10.34 4.64 3.71
N GLY A 95 10.02 4.44 2.44
CA GLY A 95 8.87 3.67 1.99
C GLY A 95 9.13 2.17 2.07
N VAL A 96 8.11 1.36 1.80
CA VAL A 96 8.17 -0.10 1.96
C VAL A 96 9.30 -0.77 1.16
N LEU A 97 9.56 -0.30 -0.07
CA LEU A 97 10.68 -0.75 -0.92
C LEU A 97 12.05 -0.42 -0.31
N GLY A 98 12.22 0.82 0.17
CA GLY A 98 13.48 1.28 0.77
C GLY A 98 13.78 0.59 2.09
N LEU A 99 12.80 0.45 2.98
CA LEU A 99 13.00 -0.27 4.25
C LEU A 99 13.37 -1.74 4.03
N CYS A 100 12.73 -2.44 3.09
CA CYS A 100 13.11 -3.83 2.77
C CYS A 100 14.51 -3.91 2.15
N THR A 101 14.89 -2.95 1.28
CA THR A 101 16.23 -2.91 0.67
C THR A 101 17.31 -2.62 1.71
N ALA A 102 17.10 -1.62 2.58
CA ALA A 102 18.03 -1.26 3.63
C ALA A 102 18.28 -2.41 4.61
N LEU A 103 17.23 -3.14 5.00
CA LEU A 103 17.36 -4.33 5.85
C LEU A 103 18.20 -5.40 5.17
N HIS A 104 17.94 -5.68 3.89
CA HIS A 104 18.66 -6.72 3.15
C HIS A 104 20.10 -6.33 2.77
N LEU A 105 20.44 -5.05 2.65
CA LEU A 105 21.82 -4.57 2.52
C LEU A 105 22.58 -4.69 3.84
N ALA A 106 21.99 -4.24 4.95
CA ALA A 106 22.59 -4.37 6.28
C ALA A 106 22.84 -5.84 6.68
N GLU A 107 21.99 -6.76 6.23
CA GLU A 107 22.15 -8.20 6.42
C GLU A 107 23.21 -8.85 5.52
N ARG A 108 23.73 -8.14 4.52
CA ARG A 108 24.92 -8.52 3.74
C ARG A 108 26.22 -7.99 4.37
N GLY A 109 26.12 -7.06 5.32
CA GLY A 109 27.25 -6.43 6.00
C GLY A 109 27.64 -5.05 5.45
N GLU A 110 26.84 -4.49 4.53
CA GLU A 110 27.10 -3.18 3.91
C GLU A 110 26.84 -2.00 4.89
N ASP A 111 27.50 -0.86 4.66
CA ASP A 111 27.30 0.34 5.47
C ASP A 111 26.14 1.19 4.92
N VAL A 112 24.96 1.02 5.51
CA VAL A 112 23.70 1.55 4.97
C VAL A 112 23.24 2.83 5.66
N VAL A 113 23.17 3.93 4.88
CA VAL A 113 22.55 5.19 5.32
C VAL A 113 21.15 5.35 4.70
N LEU A 114 20.11 5.30 5.55
CA LEU A 114 18.72 5.44 5.13
C LEU A 114 18.27 6.91 5.25
N LEU A 115 17.79 7.50 4.15
CA LEU A 115 17.37 8.90 4.05
C LEU A 115 15.87 8.99 3.77
N GLU A 116 15.16 9.90 4.44
CA GLU A 116 13.70 10.07 4.30
C GLU A 116 13.30 11.55 4.35
N ALA A 117 12.46 12.02 3.42
CA ALA A 117 12.10 13.43 3.30
C ALA A 117 11.13 13.93 4.39
N ALA A 118 10.29 13.05 4.97
CA ALA A 118 9.27 13.42 5.95
C ALA A 118 9.19 12.46 7.15
N HIS A 119 8.73 11.23 6.93
CA HIS A 119 8.68 10.16 7.94
C HIS A 119 8.48 8.80 7.27
N PRO A 120 8.89 7.68 7.89
CA PRO A 120 8.70 6.36 7.30
C PRO A 120 7.24 6.09 6.91
N PHE A 121 7.04 5.60 5.69
CA PHE A 121 5.75 5.38 5.03
C PHE A 121 4.92 6.65 4.69
N ALA A 122 5.45 7.87 4.82
CA ALA A 122 4.74 9.14 4.52
C ALA A 122 4.15 9.28 3.10
N GLY A 123 4.61 8.46 2.14
CA GLY A 123 4.13 8.42 0.76
C GLY A 123 2.99 7.42 0.52
N ALA A 124 3.09 6.64 -0.55
CA ALA A 124 2.09 5.66 -0.95
C ALA A 124 1.97 4.47 0.04
N SER A 125 3.07 4.06 0.68
CA SER A 125 3.09 2.88 1.57
C SER A 125 2.18 3.02 2.79
N GLY A 126 2.08 4.23 3.38
CA GLY A 126 1.16 4.51 4.49
C GLY A 126 -0.27 4.86 4.07
N ARG A 127 -0.57 4.88 2.76
CA ARG A 127 -1.89 5.18 2.17
C ARG A 127 -2.28 4.16 1.11
N SER A 128 -1.92 2.89 1.33
CA SER A 128 -2.27 1.78 0.45
C SER A 128 -3.38 0.95 1.09
N PHE A 129 -4.32 0.49 0.26
CA PHE A 129 -5.27 -0.58 0.62
C PHE A 129 -4.53 -1.86 1.08
N ALA A 130 -3.33 -2.07 0.55
CA ALA A 130 -2.36 -3.08 0.96
C ALA A 130 -2.82 -4.54 0.82
N TRP A 131 -3.71 -4.82 -0.15
CA TRP A 131 -3.96 -6.17 -0.67
C TRP A 131 -2.69 -6.72 -1.34
N ILE A 132 -2.37 -7.97 -1.03
CA ILE A 132 -1.17 -8.71 -1.41
C ILE A 132 -1.62 -9.83 -2.34
N ASN A 133 -1.49 -9.59 -3.65
CA ASN A 133 -2.13 -10.36 -4.71
C ASN A 133 -1.21 -10.61 -5.91
N ALA A 134 -1.54 -11.65 -6.68
CA ALA A 134 -0.90 -11.92 -7.97
C ALA A 134 -1.90 -12.21 -9.11
N ASN A 135 -3.21 -12.30 -8.84
CA ASN A 135 -4.21 -12.37 -9.92
C ASN A 135 -4.20 -11.08 -10.78
N HIS A 136 -4.46 -11.19 -12.08
CA HIS A 136 -4.50 -10.07 -13.03
C HIS A 136 -3.23 -9.22 -13.09
N LYS A 137 -2.11 -9.89 -13.39
CA LYS A 137 -0.77 -9.29 -13.45
C LYS A 137 -0.07 -9.61 -14.78
N GLU A 138 -0.57 -8.98 -15.82
CA GLU A 138 0.00 -9.08 -17.17
C GLU A 138 1.25 -8.19 -17.34
N PRO A 139 2.22 -8.57 -18.21
CA PRO A 139 2.38 -9.90 -18.80
C PRO A 139 2.90 -10.91 -17.75
N ARG A 140 2.93 -12.20 -18.08
CA ARG A 140 3.43 -13.30 -17.22
C ARG A 140 4.62 -12.98 -16.30
N ALA A 141 5.65 -12.27 -16.78
CA ALA A 141 6.81 -11.90 -15.96
C ALA A 141 6.49 -10.97 -14.77
N TYR A 142 5.38 -10.21 -14.84
CA TYR A 142 4.87 -9.39 -13.75
C TYR A 142 4.02 -10.22 -12.77
N TYR A 143 3.24 -11.18 -13.26
CA TYR A 143 2.65 -12.24 -12.42
C TYR A 143 3.72 -12.96 -11.60
N ASP A 144 4.78 -13.46 -12.24
CA ASP A 144 5.85 -14.21 -11.56
C ASP A 144 6.53 -13.35 -10.48
N LEU A 145 6.73 -12.05 -10.74
CA LEU A 145 7.26 -11.09 -9.78
C LEU A 145 6.31 -10.87 -8.57
N ASN A 146 4.99 -10.76 -8.80
CA ASN A 146 4.01 -10.59 -7.72
C ASN A 146 3.84 -11.88 -6.90
N ALA A 147 3.84 -13.06 -7.54
CA ALA A 147 3.84 -14.35 -6.85
C ALA A 147 5.10 -14.55 -5.99
N ALA A 148 6.28 -14.15 -6.49
CA ALA A 148 7.51 -14.13 -5.70
C ALA A 148 7.45 -13.13 -4.53
N GLY A 149 6.74 -12.00 -4.70
CA GLY A 149 6.38 -11.05 -3.64
C GLY A 149 5.56 -11.69 -2.50
N ILE A 150 4.46 -12.37 -2.82
CA ILE A 150 3.65 -13.14 -1.85
C ILE A 150 4.54 -14.15 -1.09
N ALA A 151 5.32 -14.95 -1.83
CA ALA A 151 6.22 -15.93 -1.22
C ALA A 151 7.29 -15.28 -0.32
N ALA A 152 7.74 -14.05 -0.65
CA ALA A 152 8.69 -13.30 0.16
C ALA A 152 8.04 -12.66 1.40
N HIS A 153 6.76 -12.30 1.37
CA HIS A 153 6.01 -11.93 2.57
C HIS A 153 6.01 -13.06 3.62
N HIS A 154 5.75 -14.30 3.20
CA HIS A 154 5.82 -15.46 4.09
C HIS A 154 7.24 -15.63 4.68
N ARG A 155 8.28 -15.68 3.84
CA ARG A 155 9.68 -15.81 4.29
C ARG A 155 10.09 -14.70 5.25
N LEU A 156 9.78 -13.45 4.93
CA LEU A 156 10.19 -12.30 5.73
C LEU A 156 9.44 -12.27 7.07
N GLN A 157 8.16 -12.66 7.11
CA GLN A 157 7.38 -12.70 8.34
C GLN A 157 7.79 -13.84 9.28
N GLU A 158 8.13 -15.02 8.77
CA GLU A 158 8.75 -16.08 9.57
C GLU A 158 10.06 -15.60 10.19
N ARG A 159 10.90 -14.95 9.36
CA ARG A 159 12.23 -14.46 9.73
C ARG A 159 12.24 -13.27 10.69
N LEU A 160 11.20 -12.44 10.69
CA LEU A 160 11.03 -11.27 11.57
C LEU A 160 9.93 -11.47 12.63
N ALA A 161 9.49 -12.70 12.89
CA ALA A 161 8.38 -13.02 13.80
C ALA A 161 8.56 -12.50 15.25
N ALA A 162 9.79 -12.18 15.66
CA ALA A 162 10.09 -11.56 16.96
C ALA A 162 9.72 -10.07 17.04
N HIS A 163 9.62 -9.36 15.91
CA HIS A 163 9.27 -7.94 15.86
C HIS A 163 7.76 -7.69 15.70
N GLY A 164 7.05 -8.59 15.03
CA GLY A 164 5.61 -8.46 14.81
C GLY A 164 5.06 -9.36 13.69
N ARG A 165 3.75 -9.21 13.46
CA ARG A 165 3.01 -9.82 12.35
C ARG A 165 2.32 -8.69 11.60
N TRP A 166 2.50 -8.64 10.29
CA TRP A 166 1.92 -7.62 9.41
C TRP A 166 1.21 -8.20 8.20
N PHE A 167 1.57 -9.40 7.74
CA PHE A 167 0.98 -10.06 6.59
C PHE A 167 -0.05 -11.12 7.04
N HIS A 168 -1.25 -10.98 6.50
CA HIS A 168 -2.44 -11.74 6.84
C HIS A 168 -2.89 -12.51 5.58
N PRO A 169 -2.37 -13.74 5.34
CA PRO A 169 -2.79 -14.59 4.23
C PRO A 169 -4.17 -15.20 4.51
N SER A 170 -5.22 -14.39 4.34
CA SER A 170 -6.62 -14.78 4.54
C SER A 170 -7.29 -15.32 3.27
N GLY A 171 -6.68 -15.08 2.11
CA GLY A 171 -7.31 -15.16 0.79
C GLY A 171 -7.96 -13.84 0.38
N GLY A 172 -8.16 -13.69 -0.94
CA GLY A 172 -8.96 -12.63 -1.56
C GLY A 172 -10.22 -13.21 -2.19
N ILE A 173 -11.34 -12.47 -2.11
CA ILE A 173 -12.63 -12.81 -2.73
C ILE A 173 -12.97 -11.74 -3.76
N LEU A 174 -13.19 -12.15 -5.02
CA LEU A 174 -13.72 -11.30 -6.09
C LEU A 174 -15.20 -11.62 -6.30
N VAL A 175 -16.08 -10.64 -6.10
CA VAL A 175 -17.54 -10.76 -6.29
C VAL A 175 -18.07 -9.54 -7.03
N ASP A 176 -18.14 -9.61 -8.35
CA ASP A 176 -18.78 -8.57 -9.17
C ASP A 176 -20.30 -8.70 -9.09
N THR A 177 -21.01 -7.56 -9.08
CA THR A 177 -22.48 -7.51 -8.98
C THR A 177 -23.16 -7.16 -10.31
N GLY A 178 -22.43 -6.50 -11.22
CA GLY A 178 -22.90 -6.06 -12.52
C GLY A 178 -23.07 -7.15 -13.58
N PRO A 179 -23.50 -6.76 -14.81
CA PRO A 179 -23.84 -7.70 -15.88
C PRO A 179 -22.60 -8.39 -16.50
N ASP A 180 -21.42 -7.81 -16.34
CA ASP A 180 -20.17 -8.31 -16.93
C ASP A 180 -19.52 -9.45 -16.09
N ARG A 181 -20.01 -9.74 -14.88
CA ARG A 181 -19.33 -10.60 -13.89
C ARG A 181 -18.89 -11.96 -14.44
N ILE A 182 -19.73 -12.60 -15.25
CA ILE A 182 -19.44 -13.92 -15.82
C ILE A 182 -18.19 -13.86 -16.71
N ARG A 183 -18.07 -12.80 -17.52
CA ARG A 183 -16.89 -12.57 -18.36
C ARG A 183 -15.66 -12.27 -17.48
N THR A 184 -15.79 -11.44 -16.45
CA THR A 184 -14.68 -11.19 -15.50
C THR A 184 -14.19 -12.51 -14.88
N TYR A 185 -15.10 -13.38 -14.45
CA TYR A 185 -14.77 -14.64 -13.79
C TYR A 185 -14.14 -15.66 -14.74
N GLU A 186 -14.66 -15.77 -15.97
CA GLU A 186 -14.07 -16.61 -17.03
C GLU A 186 -12.64 -16.15 -17.38
N GLU A 187 -12.43 -14.84 -17.57
CA GLU A 187 -11.13 -14.22 -17.87
C GLU A 187 -10.13 -14.46 -16.73
N ARG A 188 -10.49 -14.11 -15.49
CA ARG A 188 -9.62 -14.27 -14.29
C ARG A 188 -9.30 -15.75 -14.01
N SER A 189 -10.27 -16.65 -14.14
CA SER A 189 -10.06 -18.09 -13.95
C SER A 189 -9.24 -18.73 -15.06
N ALA A 190 -9.36 -18.24 -16.31
CA ALA A 190 -8.51 -18.69 -17.41
C ALA A 190 -7.05 -18.23 -17.23
N GLU A 191 -6.83 -16.97 -16.84
CA GLU A 191 -5.50 -16.43 -16.52
C GLU A 191 -4.85 -17.21 -15.37
N ALA A 192 -5.56 -17.36 -14.24
CA ALA A 192 -5.08 -18.11 -13.08
C ALA A 192 -4.70 -19.56 -13.44
N ARG A 193 -5.55 -20.25 -14.20
CA ARG A 193 -5.29 -21.61 -14.68
C ARG A 193 -4.10 -21.68 -15.64
N ALA A 194 -3.89 -20.69 -16.50
CA ALA A 194 -2.75 -20.61 -17.41
C ALA A 194 -1.43 -20.29 -16.68
N TYR A 195 -1.50 -19.54 -15.57
CA TYR A 195 -0.34 -19.15 -14.79
C TYR A 195 0.01 -20.13 -13.65
N GLY A 196 -0.93 -21.02 -13.27
CA GLY A 196 -0.78 -21.98 -12.18
C GLY A 196 -1.15 -21.40 -10.81
N TYR A 197 -1.98 -20.36 -10.80
CA TYR A 197 -2.37 -19.63 -9.58
C TYR A 197 -3.60 -20.28 -8.91
N PRO A 198 -3.61 -20.46 -7.57
CA PRO A 198 -4.79 -20.96 -6.86
C PRO A 198 -5.97 -19.99 -6.98
N CYS A 199 -6.99 -20.43 -7.73
CA CYS A 199 -8.25 -19.73 -7.96
C CYS A 199 -9.38 -20.76 -8.00
N ARG A 200 -10.48 -20.51 -7.30
CA ARG A 200 -11.63 -21.40 -7.22
C ARG A 200 -12.94 -20.62 -7.31
N GLU A 201 -13.85 -21.07 -8.16
CA GLU A 201 -15.23 -20.57 -8.18
C GLU A 201 -15.96 -20.99 -6.89
N ILE A 202 -16.65 -20.03 -6.26
CA ILE A 202 -17.42 -20.21 -5.03
C ILE A 202 -18.87 -19.74 -5.24
N ASP A 203 -19.84 -20.44 -4.64
CA ASP A 203 -21.25 -20.07 -4.73
C ASP A 203 -21.69 -19.13 -3.59
N ARG A 204 -22.93 -18.63 -3.70
CA ARG A 204 -23.56 -17.78 -2.68
C ARG A 204 -23.55 -18.38 -1.27
N ALA A 205 -23.78 -19.68 -1.10
CA ALA A 205 -23.80 -20.30 0.22
C ALA A 205 -22.39 -20.41 0.83
N GLU A 206 -21.36 -20.57 -0.02
CA GLU A 206 -19.97 -20.49 0.41
C GLU A 206 -19.56 -19.03 0.72
N LEU A 207 -20.00 -18.02 -0.05
CA LEU A 207 -19.76 -16.60 0.28
C LEU A 207 -20.32 -16.21 1.67
N GLU A 208 -21.57 -16.58 1.96
CA GLU A 208 -22.21 -16.35 3.26
C GLU A 208 -21.54 -17.14 4.40
N ALA A 209 -20.92 -18.29 4.10
CA ALA A 209 -20.18 -19.08 5.09
C ALA A 209 -18.74 -18.58 5.32
N LEU A 210 -18.12 -17.93 4.32
CA LEU A 210 -16.76 -17.38 4.41
C LEU A 210 -16.74 -16.02 5.11
N GLU A 211 -17.68 -15.14 4.80
CA GLU A 211 -17.79 -13.78 5.35
C GLU A 211 -19.24 -13.49 5.80
N PRO A 212 -19.71 -14.08 6.93
CA PRO A 212 -21.09 -13.98 7.39
C PRO A 212 -21.48 -12.60 7.92
N ALA A 213 -20.51 -11.68 8.08
CA ALA A 213 -20.74 -10.31 8.51
C ALA A 213 -21.15 -9.35 7.37
N VAL A 214 -21.15 -9.82 6.12
CA VAL A 214 -21.43 -9.02 4.91
C VAL A 214 -22.87 -9.25 4.43
N ASP A 215 -23.60 -8.16 4.23
CA ASP A 215 -24.96 -8.14 3.66
C ASP A 215 -24.88 -8.32 2.13
N TRP A 216 -24.51 -9.51 1.66
CA TRP A 216 -24.29 -9.79 0.24
C TRP A 216 -25.52 -9.47 -0.64
N PRO A 217 -25.43 -8.55 -1.63
CA PRO A 217 -26.56 -8.17 -2.49
C PRO A 217 -27.18 -9.36 -3.24
N ASP A 218 -28.47 -9.31 -3.57
CA ASP A 218 -29.18 -10.36 -4.33
C ASP A 218 -28.54 -10.66 -5.70
N SER A 219 -27.79 -9.71 -6.27
CA SER A 219 -27.04 -9.86 -7.52
C SER A 219 -25.74 -10.65 -7.38
N ALA A 220 -25.23 -10.85 -6.16
CA ALA A 220 -24.07 -11.70 -5.89
C ALA A 220 -24.52 -13.16 -5.75
N ASP A 221 -24.42 -13.92 -6.84
CA ASP A 221 -24.74 -15.36 -6.93
C ASP A 221 -23.52 -16.28 -6.73
N GLY A 222 -22.32 -15.73 -6.87
CA GLY A 222 -21.04 -16.41 -6.65
C GLY A 222 -19.85 -15.48 -6.94
N GLY A 223 -18.65 -16.02 -6.81
CA GLY A 223 -17.40 -15.27 -6.99
C GLY A 223 -16.18 -16.16 -7.20
N LEU A 224 -14.98 -15.56 -7.16
CA LEU A 224 -13.70 -16.25 -7.19
C LEU A 224 -12.95 -16.09 -5.87
N LEU A 225 -12.45 -17.20 -5.32
CA LEU A 225 -11.57 -17.25 -4.15
C LEU A 225 -10.12 -17.46 -4.59
N PHE A 226 -9.25 -16.52 -4.22
CA PHE A 226 -7.80 -16.59 -4.39
C PHE A 226 -7.13 -16.89 -3.05
N GLU A 227 -7.01 -18.17 -2.71
CA GLU A 227 -6.53 -18.66 -1.39
C GLU A 227 -5.07 -18.26 -1.07
N ALA A 228 -4.27 -17.93 -2.08
CA ALA A 228 -2.87 -17.53 -1.94
C ALA A 228 -2.68 -16.03 -1.59
N GLU A 229 -3.77 -15.26 -1.47
CA GLU A 229 -3.73 -13.81 -1.26
C GLU A 229 -3.95 -13.41 0.20
N GLY A 230 -3.87 -12.10 0.47
CA GLY A 230 -4.10 -11.56 1.80
C GLY A 230 -3.92 -10.06 1.84
N TYR A 231 -3.77 -9.49 3.04
CA TYR A 231 -3.47 -8.06 3.20
C TYR A 231 -2.24 -7.83 4.10
N ALA A 232 -1.66 -6.64 4.01
CA ALA A 232 -0.58 -6.19 4.88
C ALA A 232 -1.02 -4.99 5.72
N ASP A 233 -0.94 -5.10 7.04
CA ASP A 233 -1.09 -3.98 7.96
C ASP A 233 0.15 -3.07 7.87
N ALA A 234 0.03 -2.00 7.07
CA ALA A 234 1.13 -1.13 6.70
C ALA A 234 1.85 -0.50 7.89
N ALA A 235 1.14 -0.15 8.97
CA ALA A 235 1.73 0.36 10.21
C ALA A 235 2.63 -0.70 10.88
N PHE A 236 2.13 -1.91 11.07
CA PHE A 236 2.92 -3.01 11.64
C PHE A 236 4.08 -3.44 10.74
N PHE A 237 3.93 -3.36 9.41
CA PHE A 237 5.04 -3.67 8.49
C PHE A 237 6.15 -2.62 8.60
N ARG A 238 5.80 -1.32 8.61
CA ARG A 238 6.72 -0.21 8.88
C ARG A 238 7.46 -0.42 10.20
N ASP A 239 6.73 -0.65 11.28
CA ASP A 239 7.32 -0.73 12.63
C ASP A 239 8.16 -1.98 12.85
N THR A 240 7.78 -3.11 12.22
CA THR A 240 8.60 -4.33 12.16
C THR A 240 9.93 -4.08 11.44
N LEU A 241 9.91 -3.45 10.25
CA LEU A 241 11.13 -3.16 9.49
C LEU A 241 12.02 -2.14 10.19
N LEU A 242 11.44 -1.09 10.80
CA LEU A 242 12.19 -0.11 11.58
C LEU A 242 12.84 -0.75 12.83
N SER A 243 12.16 -1.69 13.48
CA SER A 243 12.72 -2.41 14.63
C SER A 243 13.88 -3.33 14.21
N ALA A 244 13.72 -4.07 13.11
CA ALA A 244 14.79 -4.91 12.56
C ALA A 244 16.02 -4.10 12.09
N LEU A 245 15.82 -2.88 11.60
CA LEU A 245 16.91 -1.94 11.28
C LEU A 245 17.55 -1.36 12.54
N ALA A 246 16.78 -1.00 13.56
CA ALA A 246 17.30 -0.46 14.83
C ALA A 246 18.18 -1.47 15.59
N ASP A 247 17.85 -2.77 15.55
CA ASP A 247 18.70 -3.86 16.07
C ASP A 247 20.08 -3.93 15.36
N ARG A 248 20.19 -3.37 14.16
CA ARG A 248 21.44 -3.25 13.36
C ARG A 248 22.06 -1.85 13.46
N GLY A 249 21.55 -0.99 14.35
CA GLY A 249 22.01 0.39 14.55
C GLY A 249 21.52 1.41 13.50
N ILE A 250 20.68 0.98 12.55
CA ILE A 250 20.23 1.82 11.43
C ILE A 250 18.90 2.47 11.78
N ALA A 251 18.83 3.79 11.66
CA ALA A 251 17.60 4.58 11.77
C ALA A 251 17.43 5.50 10.55
N PRO A 252 16.19 5.78 10.10
CA PRO A 252 15.96 6.74 9.02
C PRO A 252 16.40 8.14 9.43
N ARG A 253 17.35 8.72 8.69
CA ARG A 253 17.69 10.13 8.80
C ARG A 253 16.64 10.96 8.07
N ILE A 254 15.93 11.81 8.81
CA ILE A 254 14.91 12.70 8.22
C ILE A 254 15.62 13.89 7.54
N ILE A 255 15.83 13.77 6.23
CA ILE A 255 16.39 14.80 5.33
C ILE A 255 16.02 14.49 3.87
N THR A 256 15.67 15.53 3.11
CA THR A 256 15.34 15.41 1.68
C THR A 256 16.62 15.31 0.85
N VAL A 257 16.70 14.32 -0.04
CA VAL A 257 17.66 14.32 -1.16
C VAL A 257 17.05 15.11 -2.32
N GLU A 258 17.79 16.11 -2.81
CA GLU A 258 17.32 16.99 -3.90
C GLU A 258 17.84 16.54 -5.27
N SER A 259 19.08 16.06 -5.33
CA SER A 259 19.74 15.51 -6.52
C SER A 259 20.99 14.71 -6.13
N TRP A 260 21.68 14.14 -7.12
CA TRP A 260 23.01 13.57 -6.98
C TRP A 260 23.94 14.01 -8.11
N GLN A 261 25.25 13.92 -7.89
CA GLN A 261 26.30 14.10 -8.89
C GLN A 261 27.32 12.96 -8.79
N ALA A 262 27.93 12.54 -9.90
CA ALA A 262 29.00 11.54 -9.87
C ALA A 262 30.29 12.13 -9.26
N ALA A 263 30.90 11.42 -8.31
CA ALA A 263 32.03 11.89 -7.50
C ALA A 263 33.12 10.81 -7.43
N GLY A 264 34.12 10.91 -8.32
CA GLY A 264 35.11 9.85 -8.50
C GLY A 264 34.43 8.58 -9.02
N ASP A 265 34.64 7.45 -8.35
CA ASP A 265 33.95 6.20 -8.65
C ASP A 265 32.53 6.16 -8.05
N GLY A 266 32.31 6.81 -6.89
CA GLY A 266 31.01 6.93 -6.22
C GLY A 266 30.19 8.15 -6.66
N LEU A 267 29.38 8.68 -5.73
CA LEU A 267 28.47 9.80 -5.96
C LEU A 267 28.31 10.72 -4.72
N ASP A 268 28.07 12.00 -4.98
CA ASP A 268 27.67 12.99 -3.99
C ASP A 268 26.14 13.15 -4.01
N LEU A 269 25.49 12.93 -2.88
CA LEU A 269 24.07 13.27 -2.69
C LEU A 269 23.93 14.70 -2.18
N HIS A 270 23.19 15.53 -2.92
CA HIS A 270 22.86 16.89 -2.50
C HIS A 270 21.60 16.87 -1.65
N LEU A 271 21.73 17.32 -0.40
CA LEU A 271 20.68 17.27 0.62
C LEU A 271 20.12 18.66 0.90
N ALA A 272 18.82 18.73 1.22
CA ALA A 272 18.14 19.98 1.53
C ALA A 272 18.83 20.73 2.68
N GLY A 273 19.08 22.02 2.48
CA GLY A 273 19.93 22.84 3.35
C GLY A 273 21.37 23.01 2.83
N GLY A 274 21.75 22.34 1.73
CA GLY A 274 23.07 22.49 1.09
C GLY A 274 24.15 21.57 1.67
N GLU A 275 23.77 20.56 2.43
CA GLU A 275 24.67 19.49 2.85
C GLU A 275 24.96 18.52 1.68
N VAL A 276 26.15 17.93 1.67
CA VAL A 276 26.53 16.89 0.71
C VAL A 276 26.94 15.64 1.47
N LEU A 277 26.44 14.49 1.02
CA LEU A 277 26.77 13.16 1.55
C LEU A 277 27.34 12.29 0.43
N SER A 278 28.65 12.06 0.46
CA SER A 278 29.36 11.19 -0.48
C SER A 278 29.15 9.72 -0.12
N VAL A 279 28.74 8.90 -1.10
CA VAL A 279 28.52 7.45 -0.95
C VAL A 279 29.03 6.70 -2.18
N ASP A 280 29.30 5.39 -2.06
CA ASP A 280 29.75 4.58 -3.20
C ASP A 280 28.60 4.27 -4.16
N ARG A 281 27.42 3.93 -3.61
CA ARG A 281 26.21 3.59 -4.37
C ARG A 281 24.95 4.14 -3.70
N ALA A 282 23.87 4.28 -4.47
CA ALA A 282 22.57 4.68 -3.93
C ALA A 282 21.40 3.90 -4.53
N VAL A 283 20.39 3.62 -3.71
CA VAL A 283 19.10 3.05 -4.11
C VAL A 283 18.03 4.14 -4.06
N LEU A 284 17.55 4.55 -5.22
CA LEU A 284 16.46 5.50 -5.38
C LEU A 284 15.11 4.78 -5.27
N ALA A 285 14.58 4.72 -4.04
CA ALA A 285 13.31 4.07 -3.68
C ALA A 285 12.21 5.08 -3.29
N ALA A 286 12.36 6.34 -3.69
CA ALA A 286 11.55 7.50 -3.27
C ALA A 286 10.13 7.55 -3.87
N GLY A 287 9.57 6.42 -4.29
CA GLY A 287 8.25 6.33 -4.94
C GLY A 287 8.15 7.26 -6.15
N ALA A 288 7.06 8.02 -6.23
CA ALA A 288 6.87 9.02 -7.30
C ALA A 288 7.90 10.16 -7.31
N ALA A 289 8.47 10.55 -6.16
CA ALA A 289 9.48 11.62 -6.10
C ALA A 289 10.77 11.27 -6.85
N SER A 290 11.02 9.97 -7.08
CA SER A 290 12.12 9.47 -7.92
C SER A 290 12.17 10.10 -9.32
N ARG A 291 11.01 10.51 -9.89
CA ARG A 291 10.92 11.25 -11.16
C ARG A 291 11.68 12.57 -11.10
N GLU A 292 11.45 13.38 -10.06
CA GLU A 292 12.08 14.69 -9.93
C GLU A 292 13.55 14.60 -9.51
N ILE A 293 13.88 13.73 -8.55
CA ILE A 293 15.27 13.58 -8.07
C ILE A 293 16.16 13.08 -9.21
N ALA A 294 15.68 12.12 -10.02
CA ALA A 294 16.40 11.68 -11.22
C ALA A 294 16.54 12.79 -12.27
N ALA A 295 15.47 13.53 -12.58
CA ALA A 295 15.50 14.59 -13.58
C ALA A 295 16.47 15.73 -13.20
N ARG A 296 16.52 16.13 -11.91
CA ARG A 296 17.48 17.11 -11.38
C ARG A 296 18.94 16.62 -11.43
N SER A 297 19.14 15.30 -11.55
CA SER A 297 20.45 14.63 -11.60
C SER A 297 20.81 14.15 -13.01
N GLY A 298 20.08 14.59 -14.04
CA GLY A 298 20.33 14.23 -15.45
C GLY A 298 19.90 12.81 -15.86
N ALA A 299 19.19 12.08 -15.00
CA ALA A 299 18.77 10.70 -15.23
C ALA A 299 17.26 10.56 -15.53
N LEU A 300 16.86 9.44 -16.12
CA LEU A 300 15.45 9.16 -16.48
C LEU A 300 14.83 8.06 -15.60
N VAL A 301 13.87 8.44 -14.77
CA VAL A 301 12.93 7.54 -14.09
C VAL A 301 11.51 7.91 -14.52
N SER A 302 10.90 7.08 -15.37
CA SER A 302 9.62 7.37 -16.01
C SER A 302 8.44 6.86 -15.17
N VAL A 303 7.91 7.74 -14.34
CA VAL A 303 6.82 7.52 -13.38
C VAL A 303 5.81 8.64 -13.52
N ALA A 304 4.52 8.35 -13.37
CA ALA A 304 3.44 9.30 -13.58
C ALA A 304 3.54 10.51 -12.63
N ASP A 305 3.15 11.70 -13.12
CA ASP A 305 3.32 12.95 -12.38
C ASP A 305 2.20 13.16 -11.36
N LEU A 306 2.51 13.23 -10.06
CA LEU A 306 1.49 13.50 -9.04
C LEU A 306 0.91 14.93 -9.11
N ARG A 307 1.44 15.81 -9.97
CA ARG A 307 0.81 17.11 -10.28
C ARG A 307 -0.29 16.96 -11.33
N GLU A 308 -0.25 15.90 -12.14
CA GLU A 308 -1.26 15.55 -13.15
C GLU A 308 -2.34 14.65 -12.51
N ARG A 309 -3.19 15.26 -11.68
CA ARG A 309 -4.26 14.55 -10.94
C ARG A 309 -5.25 13.85 -11.88
N SER A 310 -5.37 12.55 -11.69
CA SER A 310 -6.28 11.65 -12.42
C SER A 310 -6.38 10.32 -11.66
N ALA A 311 -7.31 9.45 -12.07
CA ALA A 311 -7.43 8.10 -11.51
C ALA A 311 -6.16 7.24 -11.78
N ARG A 312 -5.34 7.64 -12.76
CA ARG A 312 -4.02 7.04 -13.01
C ARG A 312 -3.01 7.38 -11.92
N THR A 313 -3.05 8.60 -11.36
CA THR A 313 -2.04 9.11 -10.43
C THR A 313 -2.50 9.08 -8.97
N HIS A 314 -3.81 9.01 -8.71
CA HIS A 314 -4.37 9.07 -7.37
C HIS A 314 -5.49 8.05 -7.17
N SER A 315 -5.86 7.83 -5.92
CA SER A 315 -7.01 7.01 -5.51
C SER A 315 -7.59 7.52 -4.19
N PHE A 316 -8.86 7.25 -3.92
CA PHE A 316 -9.43 7.46 -2.58
C PHE A 316 -9.27 6.21 -1.72
N LEU A 317 -8.90 6.43 -0.46
CA LEU A 317 -8.86 5.41 0.57
C LEU A 317 -9.68 5.88 1.77
N GLY A 318 -10.78 5.17 2.01
CA GLY A 318 -11.60 5.31 3.20
C GLY A 318 -11.08 4.42 4.34
N ILE A 319 -11.27 4.88 5.57
CA ILE A 319 -11.02 4.13 6.80
C ILE A 319 -12.26 4.28 7.67
N THR A 320 -12.82 3.18 8.18
CA THR A 320 -14.02 3.21 9.04
C THR A 320 -13.73 3.64 10.47
N GLU A 321 -14.79 4.00 11.20
CA GLU A 321 -14.81 3.87 12.66
C GLU A 321 -14.60 2.37 13.04
N PRO A 322 -14.14 2.03 14.26
CA PRO A 322 -13.98 0.62 14.66
C PRO A 322 -15.33 -0.13 14.66
N VAL A 323 -15.39 -1.26 13.95
CA VAL A 323 -16.60 -2.06 13.74
C VAL A 323 -16.57 -3.42 14.46
N ASP A 324 -15.44 -3.82 15.04
CA ASP A 324 -15.25 -5.09 15.76
C ASP A 324 -15.72 -5.05 17.22
N THR A 325 -16.35 -3.96 17.66
CA THR A 325 -16.84 -3.78 19.04
C THR A 325 -18.36 -3.70 19.12
N PRO A 326 -18.97 -4.09 20.26
CA PRO A 326 -20.42 -4.00 20.44
C PRO A 326 -20.92 -2.55 20.36
N PRO A 327 -22.00 -2.26 19.62
CA PRO A 327 -23.00 -3.23 19.13
C PRO A 327 -22.81 -3.67 17.65
N LEU A 328 -21.65 -3.41 17.05
CA LEU A 328 -21.44 -3.58 15.60
C LEU A 328 -20.95 -4.98 15.25
N ASP A 329 -19.98 -5.51 16.01
CA ASP A 329 -19.45 -6.88 15.98
C ASP A 329 -19.18 -7.44 14.56
N ILE A 330 -18.66 -6.59 13.65
CA ILE A 330 -18.28 -6.98 12.28
C ILE A 330 -16.91 -7.65 12.29
N GLU A 331 -16.90 -8.98 12.30
CA GLU A 331 -15.69 -9.77 12.01
C GLU A 331 -15.60 -10.05 10.49
N LEU A 332 -14.84 -9.23 9.77
CA LEU A 332 -14.44 -9.46 8.38
C LEU A 332 -13.07 -10.15 8.37
N HIS A 333 -12.92 -11.26 7.65
CA HIS A 333 -11.66 -12.04 7.65
C HIS A 333 -10.78 -11.79 6.41
N ARG A 334 -11.38 -11.54 5.24
CA ARG A 334 -10.68 -11.49 3.93
C ARG A 334 -10.62 -10.10 3.32
N VAL A 335 -9.82 -10.00 2.26
CA VAL A 335 -9.99 -8.92 1.27
C VAL A 335 -11.17 -9.29 0.38
N ILE A 336 -12.15 -8.40 0.28
CA ILE A 336 -13.22 -8.48 -0.73
C ILE A 336 -12.94 -7.41 -1.79
N VAL A 337 -13.12 -7.78 -3.05
CA VAL A 337 -12.95 -6.94 -4.24
C VAL A 337 -14.20 -7.07 -5.11
N SER A 338 -14.69 -5.97 -5.67
CA SER A 338 -15.86 -5.96 -6.54
C SER A 338 -15.95 -4.71 -7.42
N ASP A 339 -16.76 -4.78 -8.47
CA ASP A 339 -17.21 -3.63 -9.25
C ASP A 339 -17.94 -2.51 -8.45
N ARG A 340 -18.31 -2.75 -7.18
CA ARG A 340 -18.89 -1.74 -6.26
C ARG A 340 -17.88 -1.19 -5.25
N MET A 341 -17.14 -2.08 -4.59
CA MET A 341 -16.38 -1.80 -3.38
C MET A 341 -15.25 -2.80 -3.18
N ASN A 342 -14.08 -2.31 -2.78
CA ASN A 342 -13.00 -3.13 -2.25
C ASN A 342 -12.87 -2.85 -0.75
N VAL A 343 -12.93 -3.89 0.09
CA VAL A 343 -12.87 -3.77 1.56
C VAL A 343 -11.94 -4.81 2.18
N ARG A 344 -11.18 -4.41 3.21
CA ARG A 344 -10.35 -5.34 4.00
C ARG A 344 -10.27 -4.94 5.47
N PRO A 345 -10.12 -5.88 6.42
CA PRO A 345 -10.02 -5.58 7.85
C PRO A 345 -8.65 -5.01 8.23
N GLN A 346 -8.59 -4.23 9.31
CA GLN A 346 -7.37 -3.67 9.91
C GLN A 346 -7.21 -4.17 11.36
N HIS A 347 -5.97 -4.29 11.82
CA HIS A 347 -5.57 -4.73 13.16
C HIS A 347 -6.19 -3.97 14.37
N ASP A 348 -6.83 -2.83 14.14
CA ASP A 348 -7.43 -1.95 15.16
C ASP A 348 -8.97 -1.90 15.10
N GLY A 349 -9.58 -2.92 14.48
CA GLY A 349 -11.04 -3.05 14.40
C GLY A 349 -11.70 -2.27 13.28
N ARG A 350 -10.94 -1.48 12.52
CA ARG A 350 -11.42 -0.70 11.37
C ARG A 350 -11.39 -1.52 10.08
N LEU A 351 -12.12 -1.07 9.06
CA LEU A 351 -12.00 -1.53 7.68
C LEU A 351 -11.32 -0.44 6.84
N LEU A 352 -10.48 -0.86 5.89
CA LEU A 352 -10.05 -0.02 4.77
C LEU A 352 -11.02 -0.25 3.61
N VAL A 353 -11.43 0.83 2.95
CA VAL A 353 -12.45 0.84 1.90
C VAL A 353 -11.97 1.62 0.68
N GLN A 354 -12.15 1.07 -0.51
CA GLN A 354 -12.08 1.80 -1.77
C GLN A 354 -13.36 1.55 -2.57
N VAL A 355 -13.78 2.51 -3.39
CA VAL A 355 -15.02 2.44 -4.17
C VAL A 355 -14.69 2.89 -5.60
N PRO A 356 -14.76 2.02 -6.62
CA PRO A 356 -14.37 2.38 -7.98
C PRO A 356 -15.16 3.55 -8.58
N SER A 357 -16.41 3.81 -8.14
CA SER A 357 -17.21 4.94 -8.67
C SER A 357 -16.56 6.30 -8.41
N VAL A 358 -15.97 6.53 -7.22
CA VAL A 358 -15.37 7.83 -6.88
C VAL A 358 -14.00 8.07 -7.52
N GLU A 359 -13.37 7.07 -8.15
CA GLU A 359 -12.01 7.22 -8.69
C GLU A 359 -11.91 8.28 -9.80
N HIS A 360 -12.98 8.52 -10.57
CA HIS A 360 -13.01 9.61 -11.54
C HIS A 360 -12.87 11.01 -10.89
N ARG A 361 -13.37 11.16 -9.65
CA ARG A 361 -13.32 12.41 -8.87
C ARG A 361 -11.92 12.76 -8.38
N THR A 362 -10.94 11.85 -8.51
CA THR A 362 -9.54 12.13 -8.16
C THR A 362 -8.91 13.25 -9.00
N ALA A 363 -9.44 13.51 -10.21
CA ALA A 363 -9.04 14.61 -11.08
C ALA A 363 -9.57 15.99 -10.64
N GLU A 364 -10.55 16.04 -9.73
CA GLU A 364 -11.07 17.29 -9.16
C GLU A 364 -10.01 17.98 -8.27
N GLN A 365 -10.37 19.11 -7.66
CA GLN A 365 -9.63 19.63 -6.51
C GLN A 365 -9.86 18.74 -5.26
N SER A 366 -9.28 19.12 -4.12
CA SER A 366 -9.59 18.51 -2.83
C SER A 366 -9.92 19.58 -1.81
N THR A 367 -11.03 20.28 -2.02
CA THR A 367 -11.63 21.04 -0.92
C THR A 367 -12.18 20.09 0.15
N ALA A 368 -12.40 20.61 1.36
CA ALA A 368 -13.05 19.85 2.41
C ALA A 368 -14.48 19.43 2.03
N GLU A 369 -15.16 20.21 1.19
CA GLU A 369 -16.51 19.89 0.68
C GLU A 369 -16.45 18.70 -0.28
N GLN A 370 -15.54 18.70 -1.24
CA GLN A 370 -15.38 17.59 -2.19
C GLN A 370 -14.99 16.27 -1.50
N LEU A 371 -14.12 16.34 -0.49
CA LEU A 371 -13.78 15.16 0.32
C LEU A 371 -14.96 14.67 1.16
N ALA A 372 -15.85 15.56 1.62
CA ALA A 372 -17.09 15.19 2.31
C ALA A 372 -18.13 14.58 1.36
N GLU A 373 -18.25 15.07 0.12
CA GLU A 373 -19.10 14.47 -0.92
C GLU A 373 -18.60 13.08 -1.33
N VAL A 374 -17.29 12.93 -1.58
CA VAL A 374 -16.67 11.63 -1.88
C VAL A 374 -16.89 10.66 -0.73
N ARG A 375 -16.69 11.10 0.53
CA ARG A 375 -17.01 10.29 1.71
C ARG A 375 -18.48 9.87 1.74
N ALA A 376 -19.42 10.77 1.45
CA ALA A 376 -20.84 10.45 1.45
C ALA A 376 -21.22 9.43 0.36
N GLU A 377 -20.59 9.49 -0.82
CA GLU A 377 -20.75 8.48 -1.88
C GLU A 377 -20.16 7.13 -1.44
N MET A 378 -18.97 7.13 -0.83
CA MET A 378 -18.33 5.91 -0.32
C MET A 378 -19.09 5.28 0.87
N ASP A 379 -19.63 6.09 1.79
CA ASP A 379 -20.49 5.64 2.90
C ASP A 379 -21.81 5.03 2.37
N ALA A 380 -22.38 5.60 1.29
CA ALA A 380 -23.58 5.06 0.67
C ALA A 380 -23.34 3.68 0.03
N VAL A 381 -22.19 3.47 -0.62
CA VAL A 381 -21.81 2.16 -1.17
C VAL A 381 -21.43 1.18 -0.05
N LEU A 382 -20.73 1.62 1.00
CA LEU A 382 -20.41 0.77 2.16
C LEU A 382 -21.68 0.23 2.84
N ALA A 383 -22.74 1.04 2.89
CA ALA A 383 -24.05 0.64 3.41
C ALA A 383 -24.78 -0.40 2.54
N GLU A 384 -24.40 -0.61 1.28
CA GLU A 384 -24.93 -1.71 0.44
C GLU A 384 -24.44 -3.09 0.92
N PHE A 385 -23.35 -3.15 1.70
CA PHE A 385 -22.70 -4.39 2.15
C PHE A 385 -22.65 -4.57 3.68
N PHE A 386 -22.92 -3.51 4.45
CA PHE A 386 -22.92 -3.56 5.93
C PHE A 386 -24.10 -2.84 6.60
N GLY A 387 -25.04 -2.28 5.83
CA GLY A 387 -26.15 -1.49 6.37
C GLY A 387 -25.66 -0.25 7.12
N ASP A 388 -26.25 0.05 8.29
CA ASP A 388 -25.81 1.16 9.13
C ASP A 388 -24.65 0.82 10.08
N ARG A 389 -24.15 -0.42 10.03
CA ARG A 389 -23.14 -0.98 10.95
C ARG A 389 -21.70 -0.54 10.67
N ALA A 390 -21.40 -0.04 9.47
CA ALA A 390 -20.07 0.47 9.11
C ALA A 390 -20.18 1.88 8.52
N ARG A 391 -19.27 2.77 8.94
CA ARG A 391 -19.20 4.17 8.47
C ARG A 391 -17.75 4.62 8.43
N LEU A 392 -17.41 5.46 7.46
CA LEU A 392 -16.09 6.03 7.28
C LEU A 392 -15.80 7.07 8.36
N GLU A 393 -14.74 6.88 9.15
CA GLU A 393 -14.17 7.91 10.02
C GLU A 393 -13.46 8.97 9.18
N SER A 394 -12.77 8.55 8.12
CA SER A 394 -12.04 9.45 7.22
C SER A 394 -11.94 8.92 5.79
N VAL A 395 -11.69 9.82 4.84
CA VAL A 395 -11.29 9.52 3.46
C VAL A 395 -10.04 10.34 3.13
N THR A 396 -9.04 9.70 2.54
CA THR A 396 -7.78 10.33 2.13
C THR A 396 -7.53 10.12 0.63
N LEU A 397 -7.10 11.18 -0.06
CA LEU A 397 -6.55 11.06 -1.41
C LEU A 397 -5.11 10.52 -1.32
N SER A 398 -4.84 9.38 -1.94
CA SER A 398 -3.54 8.71 -1.98
C SER A 398 -2.87 8.88 -3.35
N GLY A 399 -1.60 9.26 -3.37
CA GLY A 399 -0.80 9.37 -4.60
C GLY A 399 -0.10 8.05 -4.94
N ARG A 400 -0.30 7.56 -6.17
CA ARG A 400 0.18 6.27 -6.68
C ARG A 400 1.62 6.38 -7.19
N SER A 401 2.51 5.46 -6.79
CA SER A 401 3.87 5.35 -7.36
C SER A 401 3.86 4.49 -8.63
N LEU A 402 3.21 4.98 -9.69
CA LEU A 402 2.93 4.24 -10.92
C LEU A 402 3.92 4.57 -12.05
N PRO A 403 4.79 3.62 -12.48
CA PRO A 403 5.61 3.77 -13.69
C PRO A 403 4.78 4.07 -14.95
N ASP A 404 5.36 4.79 -15.91
CA ASP A 404 4.61 5.26 -17.09
C ASP A 404 4.07 4.13 -17.99
N ASP A 405 4.62 2.92 -17.87
CA ASP A 405 4.11 1.70 -18.52
C ASP A 405 3.53 0.66 -17.54
N GLU A 406 3.15 1.10 -16.34
CA GLU A 406 2.53 0.32 -15.25
C GLU A 406 3.39 -0.82 -14.64
N LEU A 407 4.51 -1.18 -15.26
CA LEU A 407 5.41 -2.25 -14.81
C LEU A 407 6.52 -1.75 -13.88
N THR A 408 7.02 -2.61 -12.99
CA THR A 408 8.14 -2.31 -12.07
C THR A 408 9.35 -1.66 -12.78
N ILE A 409 10.00 -0.72 -12.11
CA ILE A 409 11.33 -0.18 -12.42
C ILE A 409 12.30 -0.79 -11.39
N ALA A 410 13.28 -1.56 -11.86
CA ALA A 410 14.32 -2.17 -11.03
C ALA A 410 15.63 -2.33 -11.82
N GLY A 411 16.66 -1.58 -11.45
CA GLY A 411 17.99 -1.65 -12.07
C GLY A 411 18.77 -0.33 -11.99
N PHE A 412 20.05 -0.40 -12.34
CA PHE A 412 20.90 0.79 -12.45
C PHE A 412 20.45 1.78 -13.53
N LEU A 413 20.73 3.06 -13.28
CA LEU A 413 20.47 4.19 -14.18
C LEU A 413 21.65 4.54 -15.10
N ASP A 414 22.85 4.12 -14.75
CA ASP A 414 24.10 4.34 -15.49
C ASP A 414 24.90 3.04 -15.68
N GLU A 415 25.91 3.10 -16.56
CA GLU A 415 26.80 1.96 -16.84
C GLU A 415 27.81 1.72 -15.70
N GLN A 416 28.05 2.73 -14.87
CA GLN A 416 28.97 2.70 -13.72
C GLN A 416 28.32 2.08 -12.46
N GLN A 417 27.03 1.73 -12.51
CA GLN A 417 26.28 1.08 -11.44
C GLN A 417 26.21 1.90 -10.13
N ARG A 418 26.17 3.23 -10.22
CA ARG A 418 26.15 4.11 -9.04
C ARG A 418 24.77 4.23 -8.43
N VAL A 419 23.74 4.46 -9.25
CA VAL A 419 22.36 4.67 -8.77
C VAL A 419 21.40 3.61 -9.30
N TYR A 420 20.80 2.87 -8.40
CA TYR A 420 19.79 1.83 -8.65
C TYR A 420 18.38 2.39 -8.43
N ALA A 421 17.55 2.45 -9.48
CA ALA A 421 16.16 2.90 -9.35
C ALA A 421 15.24 1.74 -8.99
N LEU A 422 14.37 1.96 -7.98
CA LEU A 422 13.39 0.97 -7.52
C LEU A 422 12.00 1.60 -7.29
N VAL A 423 11.10 1.45 -8.26
CA VAL A 423 9.72 2.01 -8.19
C VAL A 423 8.71 1.03 -8.77
N THR A 424 7.59 0.79 -8.08
CA THR A 424 6.49 -0.04 -8.61
C THR A 424 5.16 0.30 -7.94
N HIS A 425 4.05 0.04 -8.65
CA HIS A 425 2.69 0.27 -8.15
C HIS A 425 2.28 -0.76 -7.09
N SER A 426 2.55 -2.05 -7.32
CA SER A 426 2.32 -3.14 -6.37
C SER A 426 3.35 -3.14 -5.22
N GLY A 427 3.72 -1.96 -4.71
CA GLY A 427 4.84 -1.78 -3.78
C GLY A 427 4.68 -2.55 -2.47
N MET A 428 3.45 -2.72 -1.97
CA MET A 428 3.20 -3.54 -0.78
C MET A 428 3.55 -5.02 -1.05
N THR A 429 2.90 -5.66 -2.04
CA THR A 429 3.16 -7.05 -2.48
C THR A 429 4.62 -7.33 -2.78
N LEU A 430 5.28 -6.40 -3.48
CA LEU A 430 6.57 -6.66 -4.12
C LEU A 430 7.77 -6.36 -3.22
N ALA A 431 7.65 -5.52 -2.20
CA ALA A 431 8.80 -5.00 -1.47
C ALA A 431 9.67 -6.03 -0.73
N PRO A 432 9.14 -7.09 -0.09
CA PRO A 432 9.99 -8.13 0.49
C PRO A 432 10.93 -8.76 -0.55
N HIS A 433 10.41 -9.09 -1.74
CA HIS A 433 11.18 -9.70 -2.81
C HIS A 433 12.09 -8.69 -3.53
N LEU A 434 11.55 -7.52 -3.87
CA LEU A 434 12.32 -6.48 -4.56
C LEU A 434 13.43 -5.88 -3.69
N GLY A 435 13.27 -5.82 -2.37
CA GLY A 435 14.34 -5.45 -1.46
C GLY A 435 15.44 -6.50 -1.39
N GLU A 436 15.08 -7.78 -1.34
CA GLU A 436 16.02 -8.91 -1.40
C GLU A 436 16.85 -8.90 -2.69
N VAL A 437 16.20 -8.66 -3.84
CA VAL A 437 16.84 -8.60 -5.16
C VAL A 437 17.62 -7.31 -5.38
N ALA A 438 17.08 -6.14 -5.04
CA ALA A 438 17.81 -4.87 -5.20
C ALA A 438 19.08 -4.85 -4.35
N ALA A 439 19.02 -5.37 -3.12
CA ALA A 439 20.20 -5.56 -2.29
C ALA A 439 21.22 -6.51 -2.96
N ALA A 440 20.77 -7.59 -3.62
CA ALA A 440 21.66 -8.49 -4.36
C ALA A 440 22.33 -7.80 -5.57
N GLU A 441 21.59 -7.04 -6.37
CA GLU A 441 22.13 -6.38 -7.56
C GLU A 441 23.10 -5.25 -7.21
N VAL A 442 22.77 -4.46 -6.18
CA VAL A 442 23.63 -3.37 -5.70
C VAL A 442 24.96 -3.92 -5.18
N THR A 443 24.98 -5.13 -4.62
CA THR A 443 26.19 -5.89 -4.23
C THR A 443 26.65 -6.88 -5.33
N GLY A 444 26.39 -6.59 -6.60
CA GLY A 444 27.03 -7.26 -7.75
C GLY A 444 26.42 -8.59 -8.22
N THR A 445 25.27 -9.03 -7.68
CA THR A 445 24.57 -10.26 -8.08
C THR A 445 23.30 -9.94 -8.89
N PRO A 446 23.35 -9.89 -10.23
CA PRO A 446 22.21 -9.48 -11.07
C PRO A 446 21.15 -10.58 -11.24
N ASP A 447 19.88 -10.18 -11.24
CA ASP A 447 18.72 -11.04 -11.47
C ASP A 447 18.29 -11.02 -12.97
N PRO A 448 18.21 -12.19 -13.65
CA PRO A 448 17.79 -12.28 -15.04
C PRO A 448 16.28 -12.09 -15.25
N GLY A 449 15.44 -12.35 -14.24
CA GLY A 449 14.00 -12.12 -14.25
C GLY A 449 13.65 -10.63 -14.33
N LEU A 450 14.50 -9.76 -13.77
CA LEU A 450 14.34 -8.30 -13.88
C LEU A 450 14.57 -7.72 -15.30
N LYS A 451 14.89 -8.55 -16.31
CA LYS A 451 15.14 -8.11 -17.71
C LYS A 451 14.04 -7.23 -18.31
N LEU A 452 12.77 -7.48 -17.99
CA LEU A 452 11.64 -6.65 -18.47
C LEU A 452 11.54 -5.31 -17.71
N PHE A 453 11.96 -5.30 -16.44
CA PHE A 453 11.76 -4.21 -15.48
C PHE A 453 12.90 -3.19 -15.43
N ARG A 454 13.91 -3.32 -16.30
CA ARG A 454 15.08 -2.42 -16.34
C ARG A 454 14.70 -0.97 -16.73
N PRO A 455 15.29 0.08 -16.11
CA PRO A 455 14.96 1.48 -16.42
C PRO A 455 15.18 1.85 -17.90
N GLY A 456 16.25 1.35 -18.51
CA GLY A 456 16.61 1.62 -19.91
C GLY A 456 15.57 1.16 -20.97
N ARG A 457 14.44 0.57 -20.58
CA ARG A 457 13.30 0.37 -21.49
C ARG A 457 12.65 1.70 -21.92
N PHE A 458 12.60 2.70 -21.04
CA PHE A 458 11.96 3.98 -21.36
C PHE A 458 12.76 4.82 -22.37
N ALA A 459 14.09 4.87 -22.22
CA ALA A 459 14.98 5.51 -23.19
C ALA A 459 14.82 4.89 -24.60
N ARG A 460 14.73 3.55 -24.68
CA ARG A 460 14.47 2.84 -25.94
C ARG A 460 13.11 3.17 -26.55
N ARG A 461 12.04 3.29 -25.75
CA ARG A 461 10.71 3.69 -26.25
C ARG A 461 10.68 5.16 -26.72
N ARG A 462 11.36 6.08 -26.04
CA ARG A 462 11.49 7.48 -26.50
C ARG A 462 12.18 7.53 -27.86
N ALA A 463 13.36 6.92 -27.99
CA ALA A 463 14.07 6.86 -29.27
C ALA A 463 13.29 6.17 -30.41
N GLN A 464 12.39 5.23 -30.08
CA GLN A 464 11.47 4.61 -31.05
C GLN A 464 10.34 5.55 -31.48
N ALA A 465 9.79 6.35 -30.57
CA ALA A 465 8.79 7.38 -30.89
C ALA A 465 9.40 8.55 -31.68
N ASP A 466 10.55 9.06 -31.23
CA ASP A 466 11.28 10.15 -31.88
C ASP A 466 11.75 9.77 -33.30
N GLY A 467 11.97 8.47 -33.56
CA GLY A 467 12.28 7.92 -34.88
C GLY A 467 11.06 7.60 -35.76
N ALA A 468 9.84 7.67 -35.22
CA ALA A 468 8.59 7.33 -35.90
C ALA A 468 7.76 8.59 -36.22
N GLY A 469 8.35 9.51 -36.99
CA GLY A 469 7.74 10.81 -37.31
C GLY A 469 6.37 10.71 -38.00
N ASP A 470 5.43 11.54 -37.53
CA ASP A 470 4.10 11.81 -38.08
C ASP A 470 3.23 10.60 -38.45
N GLY A 471 3.43 9.47 -37.77
CA GLY A 471 2.52 8.33 -37.77
C GLY A 471 1.42 8.49 -36.71
N GLU A 472 0.16 8.57 -37.14
CA GLU A 472 -1.02 8.81 -36.30
C GLU A 472 -1.13 7.82 -35.11
N ALA A 473 -0.68 8.27 -33.94
CA ALA A 473 -0.66 7.45 -32.72
C ALA A 473 -2.09 7.29 -32.18
N THR A 474 -2.70 6.13 -32.43
CA THR A 474 -4.04 5.78 -31.92
C THR A 474 -4.02 5.67 -30.40
N ALA A 475 -4.38 6.77 -29.74
CA ALA A 475 -4.57 6.85 -28.30
C ALA A 475 -5.84 6.06 -27.88
N GLY A 476 -5.73 4.74 -27.84
CA GLY A 476 -6.75 3.87 -27.24
C GLY A 476 -7.01 4.29 -25.79
N THR A 477 -8.28 4.46 -25.43
CA THR A 477 -8.74 4.96 -24.13
C THR A 477 -8.37 4.02 -22.99
N ARG A 478 -7.20 4.25 -22.39
CA ARG A 478 -6.54 3.34 -21.45
C ARG A 478 -7.01 3.51 -20.00
N GLU A 479 -8.31 3.70 -19.80
CA GLU A 479 -8.91 4.05 -18.50
C GLU A 479 -9.48 2.83 -17.74
N GLU A 480 -9.83 1.74 -18.44
CA GLU A 480 -10.56 0.60 -17.85
C GLU A 480 -9.78 -0.20 -16.78
N PHE A 481 -8.43 -0.16 -16.79
CA PHE A 481 -7.62 -0.99 -15.88
C PHE A 481 -7.55 -0.46 -14.44
N ILE A 482 -8.04 0.76 -14.19
CA ILE A 482 -7.83 1.47 -12.92
C ILE A 482 -8.87 1.08 -11.85
N GLY A 483 -10.08 0.70 -12.27
CA GLY A 483 -11.18 0.26 -11.39
C GLY A 483 -11.32 -1.26 -11.24
N ARG A 484 -10.51 -2.06 -11.94
CA ARG A 484 -10.51 -3.54 -11.89
C ARG A 484 -9.16 -4.10 -11.43
N GLN A 485 -8.61 -3.58 -10.33
CA GLN A 485 -7.58 -4.31 -9.56
C GLN A 485 -8.28 -5.54 -8.99
#